data_AF-A0AAU2BT29-F1
#
_entry.id   AF-A0AAU2BT29-F1
#
_cell.length_a   1.000
_cell.length_b   1.000
_cell.length_c   1.000
_cell.angle_alpha   90.00
_cell.angle_beta   90.00
_cell.angle_gamma   90.00
#
_symmetry.space_group_name_H-M   'P 1'
#
loop_
_entity.id
_entity.type
_entity.pdbx_description
1 polymer ?
#
loop_
_entity_poly.entity_id
_entity_poly.type
_entity_poly.pdbx_seq_one_letter_code
_entity_poly.pdbx_strand_id
1 'polypeptide(L)'
;MTNDVDRMDDRGVRHRFHLDPTAPGRKVDLCSEAAQALIARNVKVLVLDTSVFTPSDVVPTIADALPDPSVPSAPPPNPTIPQGT
;
A
#
# COMPACT_ATOMS: atom_id res chain seq x y z
N MET A 1 -6.66 30.20 8.03
CA MET A 1 -5.40 29.84 7.34
C MET A 1 -4.76 28.73 8.14
N THR A 2 -4.83 27.51 7.60
CA THR A 2 -4.01 26.30 7.90
C THR A 2 -3.92 25.77 9.34
N ASN A 3 -4.80 24.82 9.68
CA ASN A 3 -4.66 23.88 10.82
C ASN A 3 -4.78 22.40 10.34
N ASP A 4 -4.39 22.10 9.10
CA ASP A 4 -4.55 20.74 8.53
C ASP A 4 -3.26 19.90 8.58
N VAL A 5 -2.09 20.51 8.82
CA VAL A 5 -0.81 19.80 8.84
C VAL A 5 -0.63 19.02 10.14
N ASP A 6 -1.04 19.58 11.27
CA ASP A 6 -0.83 19.01 12.61
C ASP A 6 -1.64 17.72 12.85
N ARG A 7 -2.72 17.52 12.07
CA ARG A 7 -3.62 16.36 12.21
C ARG A 7 -3.13 15.10 11.49
N MET A 8 -2.15 15.22 10.58
CA MET A 8 -1.62 14.08 9.80
C MET A 8 -0.54 13.30 10.55
N ASP A 9 0.11 13.92 11.54
CA ASP A 9 1.29 13.33 12.19
C ASP A 9 0.91 12.26 13.24
N ASP A 10 -0.23 12.41 13.91
CA ASP A 10 -0.65 11.50 14.98
C ASP A 10 -1.45 10.26 14.50
N ARG A 11 -1.84 10.23 13.22
CA ARG A 11 -2.57 9.12 12.59
C ARG A 11 -1.80 8.35 11.52
N GLY A 12 -0.53 8.69 11.31
CA GLY A 12 0.34 7.82 10.54
C GLY A 12 0.45 6.49 11.28
N VAL A 13 0.00 5.39 10.66
CA VAL A 13 0.34 4.03 11.10
C VAL A 13 1.84 4.03 11.30
N ARG A 14 2.30 4.08 12.57
CA ARG A 14 3.73 4.07 12.88
C ARG A 14 4.25 2.77 12.31
N HIS A 15 4.92 2.86 11.16
CA HIS A 15 5.34 1.70 10.42
C HIS A 15 6.21 0.87 11.36
N ARG A 16 6.11 -0.47 11.31
CA ARG A 16 6.78 -1.39 12.24
C ARG A 16 8.28 -1.12 12.43
N PHE A 17 8.90 -0.41 11.49
CA PHE A 17 10.31 -0.06 11.47
C PHE A 17 10.62 1.39 11.86
N HIS A 18 9.66 2.18 12.37
CA HIS A 18 9.86 3.61 12.64
C HIS A 18 11.02 3.94 13.61
N LEU A 19 11.44 2.97 14.43
CA LEU A 19 12.57 3.11 15.36
C LEU A 19 13.87 2.42 14.87
N ASP A 20 13.85 1.78 13.70
CA ASP A 20 15.01 1.08 13.15
C ASP A 20 15.69 1.98 12.09
N PRO A 21 16.96 2.39 12.27
CA PRO A 21 17.66 3.19 11.27
C PRO A 21 17.93 2.43 9.95
N THR A 22 17.88 1.09 9.97
CA THR A 22 17.96 0.23 8.77
C THR A 22 16.59 -0.01 8.11
N ALA A 23 15.52 0.54 8.69
CA ALA A 23 14.14 0.42 8.23
C ALA A 23 13.92 0.68 6.75
N PRO A 24 14.53 1.71 6.12
CA PRO A 24 14.21 2.02 4.74
C PRO A 24 14.56 0.86 3.81
N GLY A 25 15.76 0.27 3.96
CA GLY A 25 16.20 -0.89 3.17
C GLY A 25 15.34 -2.13 3.46
N ARG A 26 15.13 -2.46 4.73
CA ARG A 26 14.29 -3.62 5.11
C ARG A 26 12.86 -3.51 4.61
N LYS A 27 12.30 -2.30 4.55
CA LYS A 27 10.96 -2.07 4.02
C LYS A 27 10.91 -2.31 2.50
N VAL A 28 11.95 -1.90 1.76
CA VAL A 28 12.08 -2.18 0.34
C VAL A 28 12.17 -3.70 0.11
N ASP A 29 13.05 -4.38 0.84
CA ASP A 29 13.22 -5.83 0.74
C ASP A 29 11.90 -6.59 1.03
N LEU A 30 11.18 -6.18 2.08
CA LEU A 30 9.88 -6.75 2.43
C LEU A 30 8.83 -6.54 1.33
N CYS A 31 8.78 -5.36 0.73
CA CYS A 31 7.86 -5.08 -0.38
C CYS A 31 8.21 -5.94 -1.61
N SER A 32 9.50 -6.13 -1.90
CA SER A 32 9.96 -7.02 -2.97
C SER A 32 9.61 -8.48 -2.70
N GLU A 33 9.81 -8.97 -1.49
CA GLU A 33 9.44 -10.33 -1.09
C GLU A 33 7.92 -10.56 -1.18
N ALA A 34 7.12 -9.60 -0.69
CA ALA A 34 5.67 -9.67 -0.78
C ALA A 34 5.18 -9.70 -2.23
N ALA A 35 5.77 -8.88 -3.11
CA ALA A 35 5.45 -8.89 -4.54
C ALA A 35 5.74 -10.25 -5.17
N GLN A 36 6.92 -10.84 -4.88
CA GLN A 36 7.28 -12.18 -5.37
C GLN A 36 6.31 -13.25 -4.87
N ALA A 37 5.94 -13.21 -3.59
CA ALA A 37 4.99 -14.17 -3.00
C ALA A 37 3.59 -14.07 -3.62
N LEU A 38 3.15 -12.86 -4.00
CA LEU A 38 1.87 -12.65 -4.69
C LEU A 38 1.92 -13.12 -6.15
N ILE A 39 3.01 -12.83 -6.87
CA ILE A 39 3.24 -13.30 -8.24
C ILE A 39 3.25 -14.84 -8.28
N ALA A 40 3.91 -15.49 -7.32
CA ALA A 40 3.93 -16.96 -7.20
C ALA A 40 2.53 -17.57 -7.00
N ARG A 41 1.57 -16.78 -6.49
CA ARG A 41 0.16 -17.14 -6.34
C ARG A 41 -0.71 -16.71 -7.52
N ASN A 42 -0.08 -16.32 -8.63
CA ASN A 42 -0.73 -15.87 -9.86
C ASN A 42 -1.60 -14.61 -9.67
N VAL A 43 -1.25 -13.76 -8.70
CA VAL A 43 -1.87 -12.44 -8.49
C VAL A 43 -1.21 -11.43 -9.43
N LYS A 44 -2.02 -10.57 -10.07
CA LYS A 44 -1.50 -9.45 -10.87
C LYS A 44 -0.92 -8.40 -9.94
N VAL A 45 0.40 -8.20 -9.99
CA VAL A 45 1.13 -7.24 -9.16
C VAL A 45 1.79 -6.19 -10.06
N LEU A 46 1.60 -4.91 -9.73
CA LEU A 46 2.38 -3.81 -10.30
C LEU A 46 3.46 -3.42 -9.28
N VAL A 47 4.73 -3.49 -9.70
CA VAL A 47 5.88 -3.02 -8.90
C VAL A 47 6.38 -1.73 -9.53
N LEU A 48 6.40 -0.64 -8.74
CA LEU A 48 6.88 0.67 -9.16
C LEU A 48 8.18 1.00 -8.45
N ASP A 49 9.24 1.26 -9.22
CA ASP A 49 10.50 1.73 -8.67
C ASP A 49 10.52 3.27 -8.65
N THR A 50 10.26 3.84 -7.48
CA THR A 50 10.20 5.29 -7.30
C THR A 50 11.56 5.98 -7.38
N SER A 51 12.67 5.23 -7.54
CA SER A 51 13.99 5.82 -7.81
C SER A 51 14.13 6.27 -9.26
N VAL A 52 13.35 5.71 -10.18
CA VAL A 52 13.39 6.00 -11.62
C VAL A 52 12.11 6.63 -12.15
N PHE A 53 10.97 6.41 -11.46
CA PHE A 53 9.69 7.03 -11.81
C PHE A 53 9.53 8.40 -11.15
N THR A 54 9.16 9.42 -11.94
CA THR A 54 8.70 10.68 -11.36
C THR A 54 7.26 10.53 -10.87
N PRO A 55 6.81 11.37 -9.91
CA PRO A 55 5.40 11.35 -9.47
C PRO A 55 4.39 11.48 -10.62
N SER A 56 4.75 12.23 -11.67
CA SER A 56 3.92 12.40 -12.87
C SER A 56 3.80 11.13 -13.71
N ASP A 57 4.83 10.27 -13.70
CA ASP A 57 4.86 9.01 -14.45
C ASP A 57 4.12 7.87 -13.70
N VAL A 58 4.02 7.98 -12.37
CA VAL A 58 3.35 6.98 -11.53
C VAL A 58 1.86 6.89 -11.83
N VAL A 59 1.19 8.04 -11.98
CA VAL A 59 -0.26 8.11 -12.20
C VAL A 59 -0.73 7.37 -13.46
N PRO A 60 -0.18 7.64 -14.67
CA PRO A 60 -0.58 6.91 -15.87
C PRO A 60 -0.24 5.42 -15.78
N THR A 61 0.90 5.08 -15.19
CA THR A 61 1.32 3.68 -15.01
C THR A 61 0.33 2.88 -14.16
N ILE A 62 -0.22 3.49 -13.10
CA ILE A 62 -1.27 2.85 -12.28
C ILE A 62 -2.56 2.70 -13.11
N ALA A 63 -2.96 3.74 -13.85
CA ALA A 63 -4.17 3.71 -14.67
C ALA A 63 -4.14 2.58 -15.71
N ASP A 64 -3.00 2.38 -16.38
CA ASP A 64 -2.81 1.32 -17.39
C ASP A 64 -2.75 -0.10 -16.77
N ALA A 65 -2.35 -0.21 -15.51
CA ALA A 65 -2.20 -1.50 -14.83
C ALA A 65 -3.53 -2.04 -14.28
N LEU A 66 -4.52 -1.18 -14.05
CA LEU A 66 -5.82 -1.58 -13.54
C LEU A 66 -6.56 -2.43 -14.59
N PRO A 67 -7.06 -3.63 -14.24
CA PRO A 67 -7.99 -4.35 -15.10
C PRO A 67 -9.28 -3.51 -15.27
N ASP A 68 -9.97 -3.69 -16.40
CA ASP A 68 -11.22 -2.99 -16.71
C ASP A 68 -12.17 -2.92 -15.48
N PRO A 69 -12.86 -1.78 -15.26
CA PRO A 69 -13.69 -1.52 -14.08
C PRO A 69 -14.91 -2.46 -13.91
N SER A 70 -15.04 -3.47 -14.77
CA SER A 70 -16.13 -4.45 -14.72
C SER A 70 -15.95 -5.54 -13.65
N VAL A 71 -14.89 -5.52 -12.85
CA VAL A 71 -14.77 -6.41 -11.69
C VAL A 71 -15.51 -5.77 -10.52
N PRO A 72 -16.65 -6.33 -10.04
CA PRO A 72 -17.32 -5.82 -8.86
C PRO A 72 -16.36 -5.94 -7.67
N SER A 73 -16.01 -4.82 -7.05
CA SER A 73 -15.29 -4.83 -5.78
C SER A 73 -16.10 -5.66 -4.78
N ALA A 74 -15.50 -6.73 -4.26
CA ALA A 74 -16.12 -7.54 -3.22
C ALA A 74 -16.53 -6.60 -2.07
N PRO A 75 -17.76 -6.73 -1.54
CA PRO A 75 -18.20 -5.92 -0.41
C PRO A 75 -17.21 -6.11 0.75
N PRO A 76 -16.88 -5.04 1.49
CA PRO A 76 -15.98 -5.13 2.62
C PRO A 76 -16.52 -6.18 3.61
N PRO A 77 -15.64 -7.01 4.22
CA PRO A 77 -16.10 -7.97 5.21
C PRO A 77 -16.76 -7.20 6.35
N ASN A 78 -18.04 -7.48 6.59
CA ASN A 78 -18.76 -6.90 7.71
C ASN A 78 -18.05 -7.35 9.00
N PRO A 79 -17.55 -6.43 9.84
CA PRO A 79 -16.92 -6.81 11.10
C PRO A 79 -17.99 -7.46 11.98
N THR A 80 -17.92 -8.78 12.11
CA THR A 80 -18.72 -9.51 13.11
C THR A 80 -18.12 -9.15 14.46
N ILE A 81 -18.74 -8.20 15.17
CA ILE A 81 -18.46 -7.93 16.57
C ILE A 81 -18.95 -9.17 17.35
N PRO A 82 -18.08 -9.93 18.03
CA PRO A 82 -18.53 -10.95 18.95
C PRO A 82 -19.19 -10.24 20.13
N GLN A 83 -20.52 -10.27 20.23
CA GLN A 83 -21.19 -9.93 21.48
C GLN A 83 -20.93 -11.07 22.46
N GLY A 84 -19.97 -10.85 23.37
CA GLY A 84 -19.78 -11.69 24.55
C GLY A 84 -20.99 -11.61 25.46
N THR A 85 -21.46 -12.78 25.88
CA THR A 85 -22.50 -13.02 26.88
C THR A 85 -22.05 -12.67 28.29
#